data_AF-A0A7S1UWU4-F1
#
_entry.id   AF-A0A7S1UWU4-F1
#
_cell.length_a   1.000
_cell.length_b   1.000
_cell.length_c   1.000
_cell.angle_alpha   90.00
_cell.angle_beta   90.00
_cell.angle_gamma   90.00
#
_symmetry.space_group_name_H-M   'P 1'
#
loop_
_entity.id
_entity.type
_entity.pdbx_description
1 polymer ?
#
loop_
_entity_poly.entity_id
_entity_poly.type
_entity_poly.pdbx_seq_one_letter_code
_entity_poly.pdbx_strand_id
1 'polypeptide(L)'
;KQKHTSLSIETFQVLSLSIFSATEIREMEQKLLLALDWYLNPPTTVTFVGALLHLFPLPGGSPTTPPSASGATTNHHPFVYEMARYLAEVATCVSSFVFHYKPSQIAFACILDSVDALRQGNNKSFITDATLSTFLRNVAVSMALTPGDPTIREIRAMLMSSCPRMSSDEGPVEVAANDNDAAAAPGSPMTIQHVVTPDEDDIIAISAVSPSRGSRCSAAAADVDPVRKCEFHSELRSAFVAIVNKKRGIKRRLPQAGRDEEHDNKKGHQGL
;
A
#
# COMPACT_ATOMS: atom_id res chain seq x y z
N LYS A 1 -18.79 1.79 -20.74
CA LYS A 1 -18.26 3.17 -20.74
C LYS A 1 -18.10 3.60 -19.30
N GLN A 2 -16.87 3.67 -18.78
CA GLN A 2 -16.64 4.23 -17.45
C GLN A 2 -16.93 5.74 -17.49
N LYS A 3 -17.72 6.22 -16.53
CA LYS A 3 -17.94 7.66 -16.36
C LYS A 3 -16.67 8.22 -15.75
N HIS A 4 -15.89 8.97 -16.53
CA HIS A 4 -14.75 9.69 -15.98
C HIS A 4 -15.26 10.79 -15.06
N THR A 5 -15.03 10.65 -13.77
CA THR A 5 -15.27 11.69 -12.79
C THR A 5 -14.10 12.66 -12.84
N SER A 6 -14.26 13.75 -13.58
CA SER A 6 -13.35 14.90 -13.47
C SER A 6 -13.60 15.59 -12.14
N LEU A 7 -12.56 15.85 -11.36
CA LEU A 7 -12.65 16.74 -10.20
C LEU A 7 -12.68 18.19 -10.71
N SER A 8 -13.59 19.00 -10.17
CA SER A 8 -13.69 20.42 -10.55
C SER A 8 -12.71 21.25 -9.73
N ILE A 9 -12.31 22.42 -10.24
CA ILE A 9 -11.40 23.34 -9.54
C ILE A 9 -12.00 23.82 -8.22
N GLU A 10 -13.31 24.01 -8.19
CA GLU A 10 -14.07 24.36 -6.98
C GLU A 10 -13.98 23.26 -5.93
N THR A 11 -13.90 21.99 -6.34
CA THR A 11 -13.69 20.87 -5.42
C THR A 11 -12.32 20.98 -4.74
N PHE A 12 -11.27 21.34 -5.48
CA PHE A 12 -9.94 21.56 -4.91
C PHE A 12 -9.90 22.75 -3.95
N GLN A 13 -10.64 23.82 -4.26
CA GLN A 13 -10.78 24.94 -3.33
C GLN A 13 -11.37 24.49 -1.99
N VAL A 14 -12.45 23.70 -2.01
CA VAL A 14 -13.06 23.14 -0.80
C VAL A 14 -12.11 22.19 -0.06
N LEU A 15 -11.40 21.31 -0.78
CA LEU A 15 -10.43 20.39 -0.19
C LEU A 15 -9.23 21.10 0.43
N SER A 16 -8.84 22.25 -0.12
CA SER A 16 -7.81 23.11 0.44
C SER A 16 -8.29 23.97 1.62
N LEU A 17 -9.52 23.76 2.10
CA LEU A 17 -10.14 24.57 3.15
C LEU A 17 -10.18 26.07 2.81
N SER A 18 -10.36 26.38 1.51
CA SER A 18 -10.33 27.75 0.98
C SER A 18 -9.03 28.52 1.22
N ILE A 19 -7.92 27.83 1.53
CA ILE A 19 -6.59 28.45 1.63
C ILE A 19 -6.14 29.00 0.27
N PHE A 20 -6.51 28.31 -0.82
CA PHE A 20 -6.22 28.75 -2.19
C PHE A 20 -7.52 29.12 -2.91
N SER A 21 -7.52 30.26 -3.58
CA SER A 21 -8.60 30.68 -4.47
C SER A 21 -8.61 29.85 -5.76
N ALA A 22 -9.77 29.75 -6.40
CA ALA A 22 -9.89 29.05 -7.69
C ALA A 22 -8.98 29.66 -8.78
N THR A 23 -8.67 30.95 -8.70
CA THR A 23 -7.75 31.62 -9.64
C THR A 23 -6.32 31.16 -9.42
N GLU A 24 -5.83 31.11 -8.18
CA GLU A 24 -4.48 30.61 -7.86
C GLU A 24 -4.31 29.14 -8.26
N ILE A 25 -5.35 28.31 -8.07
CA ILE A 25 -5.34 26.90 -8.50
C ILE A 25 -5.19 26.81 -10.03
N ARG A 26 -5.93 27.61 -10.81
CA ARG A 26 -5.80 27.65 -12.29
C ARG A 26 -4.42 28.11 -12.73
N GLU A 27 -3.87 29.13 -12.09
CA GLU A 27 -2.52 29.62 -12.41
C GLU A 27 -1.46 28.55 -12.12
N MET A 28 -1.60 27.81 -11.02
CA MET A 28 -0.71 26.70 -10.70
C MET A 28 -0.87 25.51 -11.65
N GLU A 29 -2.09 25.18 -12.06
CA GLU A 29 -2.35 24.19 -13.11
C GLU A 29 -1.63 24.59 -14.41
N GLN A 30 -1.81 25.84 -14.87
CA GLN A 30 -1.13 26.34 -16.06
C GLN A 30 0.40 26.26 -15.95
N LYS A 31 0.96 26.64 -14.79
CA LYS A 31 2.41 26.54 -14.52
C LYS A 31 2.89 25.09 -14.60
N LEU A 32 2.15 24.13 -14.04
CA LEU A 32 2.48 22.70 -14.10
C LEU A 32 2.40 22.16 -15.54
N LEU A 33 1.36 22.51 -16.29
CA LEU A 33 1.18 22.10 -17.69
C LEU A 33 2.35 22.57 -18.57
N LEU A 34 2.77 23.81 -18.38
CA LEU A 34 3.93 24.38 -19.09
C LEU A 34 5.24 23.73 -18.63
N ALA A 35 5.43 23.52 -17.33
CA ALA A 35 6.65 22.89 -16.82
C ALA A 35 6.82 21.43 -17.27
N LEU A 36 5.71 20.73 -17.53
CA LEU A 36 5.70 19.36 -18.02
C LEU A 36 5.63 19.27 -19.56
N ASP A 37 5.67 20.38 -20.29
CA ASP A 37 5.51 20.42 -21.76
C ASP A 37 4.32 19.58 -22.25
N TRP A 38 3.21 19.59 -21.50
CA TRP A 38 2.01 18.78 -21.76
C TRP A 38 2.19 17.24 -21.73
N TYR A 39 3.31 16.73 -21.22
CA TYR A 39 3.55 15.29 -21.02
C TYR A 39 2.83 14.74 -19.76
N LEU A 40 1.50 14.74 -19.77
CA LEU A 40 0.65 14.43 -18.60
C LEU A 40 0.33 12.95 -18.38
N ASN A 41 0.68 12.07 -19.33
CA ASN A 41 0.31 10.66 -19.27
C ASN A 41 1.54 9.75 -19.22
N PRO A 42 2.39 9.85 -18.17
CA PRO A 42 3.49 8.91 -18.01
C PRO A 42 2.95 7.52 -17.65
N PRO A 43 3.64 6.44 -18.06
CA PRO A 43 3.26 5.10 -17.66
C PRO A 43 3.41 4.95 -16.14
N THR A 44 2.34 4.57 -15.46
CA THR A 44 2.31 4.46 -13.99
C THR A 44 2.59 3.03 -13.53
N THR A 45 3.07 2.86 -12.30
CA THR A 45 3.29 1.54 -11.70
C THR A 45 2.03 0.68 -11.76
N VAL A 46 0.85 1.25 -11.48
CA VAL A 46 -0.44 0.54 -11.53
C VAL A 46 -0.77 0.07 -12.95
N THR A 47 -0.48 0.86 -13.99
CA THR A 47 -0.67 0.39 -15.38
C THR A 47 0.20 -0.81 -15.71
N PHE A 48 1.45 -0.83 -15.21
CA PHE A 48 2.33 -2.00 -15.35
C PHE A 48 1.87 -3.21 -14.55
N VAL A 49 1.25 -3.03 -13.37
CA VAL A 49 0.66 -4.15 -12.62
C VAL A 49 -0.37 -4.89 -13.48
N GLY A 50 -1.30 -4.15 -14.08
CA GLY A 50 -2.30 -4.73 -14.99
C GLY A 50 -1.67 -5.39 -16.22
N ALA A 51 -0.69 -4.73 -16.85
CA ALA A 51 0.00 -5.26 -18.02
C ALA A 51 0.79 -6.55 -17.72
N LEU A 52 1.54 -6.58 -16.63
CA LEU A 52 2.32 -7.75 -16.20
C LEU A 52 1.42 -8.92 -15.84
N LEU A 53 0.28 -8.67 -15.18
CA LEU A 53 -0.63 -9.75 -14.83
C LEU A 53 -1.24 -10.44 -16.06
N HIS A 54 -1.35 -9.77 -17.21
CA HIS A 54 -1.69 -10.43 -18.49
C HIS A 54 -0.72 -11.51 -18.93
N LEU A 55 0.47 -11.57 -18.35
CA LEU A 55 1.44 -12.63 -18.61
C LEU A 55 1.26 -13.86 -17.70
N PHE A 56 0.32 -13.84 -16.75
CA PHE A 56 -0.03 -15.03 -15.98
C PHE A 56 -0.70 -16.08 -16.88
N PRO A 57 -0.32 -17.36 -16.77
CA PRO A 57 -0.99 -18.41 -17.52
C PRO A 57 -2.42 -18.60 -17.00
N LEU A 58 -3.40 -18.63 -17.91
CA LEU A 58 -4.79 -18.86 -17.55
C LEU A 58 -4.99 -20.32 -17.08
N PRO A 59 -5.72 -20.55 -15.98
CA PRO A 59 -6.16 -21.90 -15.60
C PRO A 59 -7.13 -22.41 -16.67
N GLY A 60 -6.73 -23.40 -17.47
CA GLY A 60 -7.62 -24.07 -18.44
C GLY A 60 -7.20 -24.02 -19.91
N GLY A 61 -6.06 -23.42 -20.26
CA GLY A 61 -5.33 -23.76 -21.50
C GLY A 61 -6.07 -23.66 -22.85
N SER A 62 -7.10 -22.83 -22.99
CA SER A 62 -7.66 -22.51 -24.31
C SER A 62 -7.05 -21.20 -24.84
N PRO A 63 -6.18 -21.24 -25.87
CA PRO A 63 -5.49 -20.06 -26.40
C PRO A 63 -6.34 -19.19 -27.35
N THR A 64 -7.67 -19.37 -27.39
CA THR A 64 -8.50 -18.78 -28.44
C THR A 64 -9.70 -18.05 -27.88
N THR A 65 -9.47 -16.85 -27.34
CA THR A 65 -10.35 -15.70 -27.57
C THR A 65 -9.65 -14.42 -27.10
N PRO A 66 -9.47 -13.40 -27.96
CA PRO A 66 -9.06 -12.09 -27.50
C PRO A 66 -10.10 -11.55 -26.51
N PRO A 67 -9.71 -10.85 -25.44
CA PRO A 67 -10.65 -10.32 -24.47
C PRO A 67 -11.60 -9.35 -25.17
N SER A 68 -12.87 -9.73 -25.24
CA SER A 68 -13.93 -8.86 -25.74
C SER A 68 -13.96 -7.59 -24.88
N ALA A 69 -14.00 -6.42 -25.52
CA ALA A 69 -13.86 -5.09 -24.93
C ALA A 69 -14.99 -4.67 -23.96
N SER A 70 -15.76 -5.62 -23.43
CA SER A 70 -16.86 -5.39 -22.49
C SER A 70 -16.48 -5.82 -21.06
N GLY A 71 -15.69 -4.99 -20.37
CA GLY A 71 -15.84 -4.67 -18.94
C GLY A 71 -15.95 -5.77 -17.87
N ALA A 72 -15.70 -7.05 -18.15
CA ALA A 72 -15.88 -8.13 -17.19
C ALA A 72 -14.70 -9.11 -17.22
N THR A 73 -14.17 -9.38 -16.02
CA THR A 73 -13.20 -10.42 -15.65
C THR A 73 -11.83 -10.31 -16.31
N THR A 74 -10.98 -9.44 -15.76
CA THR A 74 -9.52 -9.64 -15.81
C THR A 74 -9.22 -11.10 -15.46
N ASN A 75 -8.59 -11.83 -16.39
CA ASN A 75 -8.17 -13.22 -16.25
C ASN A 75 -7.05 -13.44 -15.19
N HIS A 76 -6.90 -12.48 -14.28
CA HIS A 76 -5.85 -12.40 -13.27
C HIS A 76 -6.47 -12.71 -11.93
N HIS A 77 -5.71 -13.38 -11.06
CA HIS A 77 -6.17 -13.68 -9.72
C HIS A 77 -6.54 -12.37 -9.00
N PRO A 78 -7.83 -12.10 -8.68
CA PRO A 78 -8.27 -10.79 -8.21
C PRO A 78 -7.51 -10.32 -6.97
N PHE A 79 -7.21 -11.26 -6.08
CA PHE A 79 -6.39 -11.01 -4.90
C PHE A 79 -4.97 -10.48 -5.22
N VAL A 80 -4.28 -11.08 -6.21
CA VAL A 80 -2.92 -10.67 -6.57
C VAL A 80 -2.95 -9.27 -7.19
N TYR A 81 -3.95 -8.98 -8.03
CA TYR A 81 -4.14 -7.66 -8.61
C TYR A 81 -4.39 -6.59 -7.54
N GLU A 82 -5.35 -6.80 -6.65
CA GLU A 82 -5.69 -5.83 -5.61
C GLU A 82 -4.55 -5.62 -4.62
N MET A 83 -3.86 -6.68 -4.19
CA MET A 83 -2.70 -6.56 -3.31
C MET A 83 -1.54 -5.84 -4.01
N ALA A 84 -1.23 -6.18 -5.28
CA ALA A 84 -0.15 -5.55 -6.02
C ALA A 84 -0.46 -4.08 -6.32
N ARG A 85 -1.72 -3.75 -6.60
CA ARG A 85 -2.20 -2.38 -6.76
C ARG A 85 -2.03 -1.59 -5.47
N TYR A 86 -2.45 -2.15 -4.34
CA TYR A 86 -2.27 -1.51 -3.03
C TYR A 86 -0.79 -1.24 -2.73
N LEU A 87 0.09 -2.24 -2.95
CA LEU A 87 1.53 -2.07 -2.76
C LEU A 87 2.12 -1.01 -3.72
N ALA A 88 1.63 -0.93 -4.96
CA ALA A 88 2.03 0.09 -5.91
C ALA A 88 1.61 1.49 -5.45
N GLU A 89 0.40 1.65 -4.88
CA GLU A 89 -0.06 2.91 -4.29
C GLU A 89 0.82 3.31 -3.09
N VAL A 90 1.14 2.36 -2.20
CA VAL A 90 2.09 2.59 -1.09
C VAL A 90 3.47 3.02 -1.61
N ALA A 91 3.94 2.41 -2.70
CA ALA A 91 5.23 2.77 -3.31
C ALA A 91 5.23 4.22 -3.82
N THR A 92 4.12 4.72 -4.38
CA THR A 92 4.04 6.11 -4.87
C THR A 92 4.11 7.15 -3.75
N CYS A 93 3.79 6.77 -2.51
CA CYS A 93 3.90 7.64 -1.35
C CYS A 93 5.34 7.81 -0.82
N VAL A 94 6.30 7.01 -1.32
CA VAL A 94 7.70 7.06 -0.88
C VAL A 94 8.58 7.51 -2.04
N SER A 95 9.15 8.71 -1.91
CA SER A 95 9.96 9.37 -2.94
C SER A 95 11.10 8.50 -3.48
N SER A 96 11.73 7.69 -2.64
CA SER A 96 12.82 6.80 -3.05
C SER A 96 12.40 5.82 -4.15
N PHE A 97 11.15 5.33 -4.17
CA PHE A 97 10.69 4.48 -5.27
C PHE A 97 10.56 5.27 -6.56
N VAL A 98 9.94 6.44 -6.50
CA VAL A 98 9.59 7.28 -7.65
C VAL A 98 10.83 7.80 -8.38
N PHE A 99 11.89 8.17 -7.64
CA PHE A 99 13.08 8.79 -8.25
C PHE A 99 14.17 7.80 -8.66
N HIS A 100 14.22 6.59 -8.08
CA HIS A 100 15.35 5.67 -8.31
C HIS A 100 15.01 4.43 -9.13
N TYR A 101 13.71 4.11 -9.32
CA TYR A 101 13.31 2.85 -9.93
C TYR A 101 12.31 3.04 -11.06
N LYS A 102 12.35 2.15 -12.05
CA LYS A 102 11.38 2.17 -13.15
C LYS A 102 10.01 1.68 -12.65
N PRO A 103 8.89 2.28 -13.10
CA PRO A 103 7.55 1.83 -12.73
C PRO A 103 7.29 0.33 -13.00
N SER A 104 7.88 -0.24 -14.05
CA SER A 104 7.78 -1.67 -14.37
C SER A 104 8.49 -2.57 -13.35
N GLN A 105 9.64 -2.12 -12.82
CA GLN A 105 10.39 -2.85 -11.78
C GLN A 105 9.63 -2.85 -10.46
N ILE A 106 9.06 -1.70 -10.09
CA ILE A 106 8.23 -1.57 -8.90
C ILE A 106 6.99 -2.47 -9.02
N ALA A 107 6.28 -2.39 -10.15
CA ALA A 107 5.09 -3.21 -10.40
C ALA A 107 5.40 -4.71 -10.31
N PHE A 108 6.51 -5.15 -10.89
CA PHE A 108 6.94 -6.54 -10.82
C PHE A 108 7.25 -6.98 -9.39
N ALA A 109 7.98 -6.16 -8.62
CA ALA A 109 8.23 -6.41 -7.20
C ALA A 109 6.93 -6.53 -6.39
N CYS A 110 5.97 -5.63 -6.58
CA CYS A 110 4.66 -5.66 -5.92
C CYS A 110 3.89 -6.96 -6.25
N ILE A 111 3.94 -7.43 -7.50
CA ILE A 111 3.32 -8.71 -7.90
C ILE A 111 4.01 -9.88 -7.21
N LEU A 112 5.34 -9.93 -7.19
CA LEU A 112 6.08 -11.00 -6.51
C LEU A 112 5.73 -11.08 -5.03
N ASP A 113 5.68 -9.94 -4.35
CA ASP A 113 5.30 -9.87 -2.93
C ASP A 113 3.84 -10.31 -2.70
N SER A 114 2.94 -9.95 -3.62
CA SER A 114 1.53 -10.37 -3.57
C SER A 114 1.34 -11.88 -3.77
N VAL A 115 2.09 -12.47 -4.70
CA VAL A 115 2.11 -13.93 -4.91
C VAL A 115 2.68 -14.63 -3.69
N ASP A 116 3.81 -14.14 -3.17
CA ASP A 116 4.45 -14.71 -1.98
C ASP A 116 3.54 -14.64 -0.75
N ALA A 117 2.75 -13.58 -0.61
CA ALA A 117 1.74 -13.43 0.42
C ALA A 117 0.65 -14.51 0.32
N LEU A 118 0.09 -14.68 -0.88
CA LEU A 118 -0.98 -15.64 -1.14
C LEU A 118 -0.52 -17.08 -0.89
N ARG A 119 0.70 -17.42 -1.33
CA ARG A 119 1.33 -18.73 -1.09
C ARG A 119 1.61 -19.02 0.38
N GLN A 120 1.79 -17.99 1.20
CA GLN A 120 2.03 -18.13 2.63
C GLN A 120 0.73 -18.28 3.44
N GLY A 121 -0.38 -17.73 2.94
CA GLY A 121 -1.70 -17.92 3.52
C GLY A 121 -2.20 -19.36 3.39
N ASN A 122 -3.42 -19.60 3.91
CA ASN A 122 -4.08 -20.91 3.82
C ASN A 122 -4.48 -21.28 2.39
N ASN A 123 -4.38 -20.35 1.43
CA ASN A 123 -4.80 -20.47 0.04
C ASN A 123 -3.67 -20.96 -0.89
N LYS A 124 -2.90 -21.95 -0.44
CA LYS A 124 -1.76 -22.52 -1.20
C LYS A 124 -2.17 -23.19 -2.53
N SER A 125 -3.42 -23.60 -2.66
CA SER A 125 -3.93 -24.34 -3.82
C SER A 125 -4.07 -23.50 -5.09
N PHE A 126 -4.08 -22.16 -4.99
CA PHE A 126 -4.47 -21.30 -6.12
C PHE A 126 -3.32 -20.94 -7.07
N ILE A 127 -2.08 -20.80 -6.59
CA ILE A 127 -0.92 -20.52 -7.44
C ILE A 127 0.09 -21.65 -7.29
N THR A 128 0.14 -22.51 -8.30
CA THR A 128 1.12 -23.60 -8.37
C THR A 128 2.51 -23.08 -8.74
N ASP A 129 3.56 -23.82 -8.38
CA ASP A 129 4.93 -23.51 -8.80
C ASP A 129 5.11 -23.51 -10.32
N ALA A 130 4.34 -24.34 -11.05
CA ALA A 130 4.35 -24.37 -12.50
C ALA A 130 3.74 -23.09 -13.12
N THR A 131 2.63 -22.62 -12.56
CA THR A 131 1.99 -21.34 -12.93
C THR A 131 2.97 -20.18 -12.72
N LEU A 132 3.60 -20.12 -11.55
CA LEU A 132 4.56 -19.08 -11.22
C LEU A 132 5.79 -19.12 -12.14
N SER A 133 6.36 -20.31 -12.37
CA SER A 133 7.53 -20.47 -13.25
C SER A 133 7.23 -20.03 -14.67
N THR A 134 6.02 -20.33 -15.18
CA THR A 134 5.58 -19.90 -16.50
C THR A 134 5.41 -18.38 -16.57
N PHE A 135 4.79 -17.77 -15.55
CA PHE A 135 4.68 -16.32 -15.44
C PHE A 135 6.07 -15.65 -15.44
N LEU A 136 6.98 -16.11 -14.58
CA LEU A 136 8.34 -15.57 -14.48
C LEU A 136 9.09 -15.68 -15.81
N ARG A 137 8.95 -16.81 -16.52
CA ARG A 137 9.51 -16.98 -17.86
C ARG A 137 8.92 -15.98 -18.85
N ASN A 138 7.59 -15.80 -18.87
CA ASN A 138 6.92 -14.88 -19.78
C ASN A 138 7.35 -13.42 -19.53
N VAL A 139 7.48 -13.02 -18.26
CA VAL A 139 7.98 -11.69 -17.88
C VAL A 139 9.45 -11.50 -18.28
N ALA A 140 10.29 -12.51 -18.05
CA ALA A 140 11.70 -12.45 -18.43
C ALA A 140 11.88 -12.31 -19.95
N VAL A 141 11.09 -13.03 -20.75
CA VAL A 141 11.12 -12.95 -22.22
C VAL A 141 10.59 -11.61 -22.72
N SER A 142 9.49 -11.10 -22.16
CA SER A 142 8.83 -9.89 -22.68
C SER A 142 9.45 -8.58 -22.18
N MET A 143 10.00 -8.56 -20.96
CA MET A 143 10.42 -7.32 -20.28
C MET A 143 11.83 -7.37 -19.69
N ALA A 144 12.54 -8.50 -19.83
CA ALA A 144 13.88 -8.72 -19.25
C ALA A 144 13.94 -8.49 -17.73
N LEU A 145 12.80 -8.67 -17.02
CA LEU A 145 12.74 -8.59 -15.57
C LEU A 145 12.90 -9.98 -14.95
N THR A 146 13.75 -10.10 -13.93
CA THR A 146 13.98 -11.35 -13.22
C THR A 146 13.89 -11.14 -11.72
N PRO A 147 13.40 -12.14 -10.95
CA PRO A 147 13.27 -12.01 -9.50
C PRO A 147 14.63 -11.98 -8.78
N GLY A 148 15.69 -12.47 -9.43
CA GLY A 148 17.05 -12.47 -8.90
C GLY A 148 17.78 -11.13 -9.06
N ASP A 149 17.24 -10.20 -9.84
CA ASP A 149 17.82 -8.88 -10.07
C ASP A 149 18.03 -8.13 -8.74
N PRO A 150 19.25 -7.62 -8.46
CA PRO A 150 19.54 -6.89 -7.23
C PRO A 150 18.59 -5.71 -7.01
N THR A 151 18.22 -4.99 -8.06
CA THR A 151 17.28 -3.86 -7.99
C THR A 151 15.91 -4.33 -7.55
N ILE A 152 15.39 -5.44 -8.12
CA ILE A 152 14.10 -6.01 -7.71
C ILE A 152 14.13 -6.44 -6.24
N ARG A 153 15.22 -7.07 -5.80
CA ARG A 153 15.39 -7.48 -4.41
C ARG A 153 15.42 -6.30 -3.45
N GLU A 154 16.07 -5.21 -3.84
CA GLU A 154 16.13 -3.97 -3.07
C GLU A 154 14.74 -3.31 -2.94
N ILE A 155 14.01 -3.17 -4.06
CA ILE A 155 12.63 -2.66 -4.06
C ILE A 155 11.76 -3.47 -3.10
N ARG A 156 11.80 -4.81 -3.20
CA ARG A 156 11.04 -5.69 -2.29
C ARG A 156 11.44 -5.51 -0.83
N ALA A 157 12.74 -5.38 -0.56
CA ALA A 157 13.23 -5.16 0.81
C ALA A 157 12.68 -3.86 1.41
N MET A 158 12.63 -2.79 0.60
CA MET A 158 12.09 -1.49 0.98
C MET A 158 10.56 -1.49 1.11
N LEU A 159 9.83 -2.12 0.18
CA LEU A 159 8.37 -2.24 0.27
C LEU A 159 7.97 -2.88 1.61
N MET A 160 8.68 -3.94 1.96
CA MET A 160 8.50 -4.66 3.22
C MET A 160 8.90 -3.85 4.47
N SER A 161 9.71 -2.80 4.35
CA SER A 161 9.98 -1.88 5.48
C SER A 161 9.00 -0.71 5.54
N SER A 162 8.46 -0.28 4.40
CA SER A 162 7.57 0.88 4.28
C SER A 162 6.11 0.54 4.58
N CYS A 163 5.70 -0.71 4.41
CA CYS A 163 4.37 -1.16 4.83
C CYS A 163 4.21 -0.96 6.35
N PRO A 164 3.22 -0.17 6.80
CA PRO A 164 2.96 0.03 8.21
C PRO A 164 2.86 -1.33 8.89
N ARG A 165 3.59 -1.49 10.01
CA ARG A 165 3.26 -2.55 10.96
C ARG A 165 1.82 -2.27 11.40
N MET A 166 0.84 -2.86 10.72
CA MET A 166 -0.48 -3.02 11.28
C MET A 166 -0.30 -4.03 12.41
N SER A 167 0.16 -3.52 13.54
CA SER A 167 0.41 -4.28 14.75
C SER A 167 -0.89 -4.98 15.07
N SER A 168 -0.87 -6.30 15.00
CA SER A 168 -1.83 -7.21 15.64
C SER A 168 -1.74 -7.14 17.17
N ASP A 169 -1.38 -5.97 17.72
CA ASP A 169 -1.40 -5.67 19.14
C ASP A 169 -2.82 -5.18 19.49
N GLU A 170 -3.81 -5.99 19.10
CA GLU A 170 -5.05 -6.07 19.86
C GLU A 170 -4.70 -6.90 21.08
N GLY A 171 -4.00 -6.29 22.04
CA GLY A 171 -4.03 -6.78 23.40
C GLY A 171 -5.50 -6.90 23.82
N PRO A 172 -5.88 -7.88 24.66
CA PRO A 172 -7.25 -7.99 25.12
C PRO A 172 -7.66 -6.63 25.70
N VAL A 173 -8.62 -5.97 25.03
CA VAL A 173 -9.29 -4.80 25.58
C VAL A 173 -10.02 -5.31 26.82
N GLU A 174 -9.40 -5.19 27.99
CA GLU A 174 -10.11 -5.30 29.26
C GLU A 174 -11.16 -4.20 29.25
N VAL A 175 -12.38 -4.58 28.90
CA VAL A 175 -13.56 -3.74 29.06
C VAL A 175 -13.76 -3.62 30.56
N ALA A 176 -13.11 -2.63 31.17
CA ALA A 176 -13.46 -2.18 32.50
C ALA A 176 -14.90 -1.67 32.43
N ALA A 177 -15.83 -2.46 32.96
CA ALA A 177 -17.20 -2.07 33.17
C ALA A 177 -17.22 -0.89 34.16
N ASN A 178 -17.38 0.32 33.64
CA ASN A 178 -17.77 1.47 34.44
C ASN A 178 -19.27 1.68 34.26
N ASP A 179 -20.03 1.07 35.16
CA ASP A 179 -21.37 1.53 35.50
C ASP A 179 -21.22 2.88 36.20
N ASN A 180 -21.73 3.96 35.58
CA ASN A 180 -22.17 5.15 36.30
C ASN A 180 -23.19 5.90 35.44
N ASP A 181 -24.45 5.54 35.69
CA ASP A 181 -25.62 6.36 35.45
C ASP A 181 -25.61 7.58 36.39
N ALA A 182 -25.60 8.81 35.85
CA ALA A 182 -26.18 9.98 36.51
C ALA A 182 -26.33 11.19 35.55
N ALA A 183 -27.57 11.37 35.10
CA ALA A 183 -28.35 12.62 35.03
C ALA A 183 -27.71 14.00 34.68
N ALA A 184 -28.31 14.60 33.64
CA ALA A 184 -28.79 15.99 33.52
C ALA A 184 -27.83 17.15 33.21
N ALA A 185 -27.99 17.78 32.03
CA ALA A 185 -28.67 19.08 31.83
C ALA A 185 -28.36 19.70 30.42
N PRO A 186 -29.27 20.51 29.82
CA PRO A 186 -29.04 21.18 28.54
C PRO A 186 -28.76 22.70 28.69
N GLY A 187 -27.78 23.22 27.95
CA GLY A 187 -27.47 24.64 27.76
C GLY A 187 -26.03 24.77 27.24
N SER A 188 -25.63 25.57 26.26
CA SER A 188 -26.18 26.71 25.51
C SER A 188 -25.41 26.80 24.17
N PRO A 189 -25.88 27.56 23.16
CA PRO A 189 -25.19 27.69 21.87
C PRO A 189 -23.92 28.55 21.97
N MET A 190 -22.84 28.07 21.36
CA MET A 190 -21.54 28.73 21.31
C MET A 190 -21.52 29.75 20.17
N THR A 191 -21.52 31.03 20.51
CA THR A 191 -21.28 32.15 19.58
C THR A 191 -19.78 32.24 19.27
N ILE A 192 -19.41 32.11 17.99
CA ILE A 192 -18.05 32.38 17.52
C ILE A 192 -17.98 33.86 17.12
N GLN A 193 -17.30 34.68 17.92
CA GLN A 193 -16.84 36.01 17.50
C GLN A 193 -15.41 35.88 16.96
N HIS A 194 -15.23 36.20 15.68
CA HIS A 194 -13.93 36.32 15.04
C HIS A 194 -13.40 37.73 15.32
N VAL A 195 -12.42 37.86 16.20
CA VAL A 195 -11.64 39.10 16.38
C VAL A 195 -10.43 38.99 15.45
N VAL A 196 -10.35 39.90 14.47
CA VAL A 196 -9.18 40.08 13.61
C VAL A 196 -8.28 41.10 14.29
N THR A 197 -7.06 40.71 14.63
CA THR A 197 -5.94 41.62 14.89
C THR A 197 -4.84 41.33 13.88
N PRO A 198 -4.31 42.33 13.15
CA PRO A 198 -3.09 42.17 12.39
C PRO A 198 -1.90 42.37 13.33
N ASP A 199 -0.95 41.45 13.31
CA ASP A 199 0.47 41.74 13.04
C ASP A 199 1.40 40.62 13.56
N GLU A 200 2.34 40.30 12.66
CA GLU A 200 3.69 39.77 12.84
C GLU A 200 3.89 38.31 13.33
N ASP A 201 4.50 37.54 12.43
CA ASP A 201 5.44 36.43 12.62
C ASP A 201 5.25 35.52 13.85
N ASP A 202 4.65 34.34 13.65
CA ASP A 202 5.28 33.08 14.07
C ASP A 202 4.56 31.81 13.58
N ILE A 203 5.37 30.76 13.49
CA ILE A 203 5.12 29.39 13.02
C ILE A 203 3.90 28.75 13.72
N ILE A 204 2.88 28.38 12.94
CA ILE A 204 1.71 27.66 13.46
C ILE A 204 1.99 26.15 13.52
N ALA A 205 2.15 25.64 14.74
CA ALA A 205 1.97 24.22 15.05
C ALA A 205 0.47 23.87 14.96
N ILE A 206 0.11 22.99 14.02
CA ILE A 206 -1.28 22.55 13.83
C ILE A 206 -1.54 21.35 14.76
N SER A 207 -2.32 21.60 15.82
CA SER A 207 -2.96 20.55 16.62
C SER A 207 -4.24 20.10 15.92
N ALA A 208 -4.39 18.79 15.73
CA ALA A 208 -5.52 18.19 15.01
C ALA A 208 -6.78 18.18 15.89
N VAL A 209 -7.84 18.85 15.44
CA VAL A 209 -9.20 18.72 15.98
C VAL A 209 -10.03 17.87 15.01
N SER A 210 -10.56 16.76 15.52
CA SER A 210 -11.43 15.84 14.78
C SER A 210 -12.83 16.46 14.53
N PRO A 211 -13.37 16.42 13.30
CA PRO A 211 -14.77 16.73 13.07
C PRO A 211 -15.66 15.48 13.26
N SER A 212 -16.71 15.67 14.04
CA SER A 212 -17.81 14.75 14.27
C SER A 212 -18.70 14.53 13.03
N ARG A 213 -19.26 13.33 12.96
CA ARG A 213 -20.15 12.76 11.94
C ARG A 213 -21.34 13.64 11.54
N GLY A 214 -21.65 13.60 10.24
CA GLY A 214 -23.02 13.68 9.76
C GLY A 214 -23.16 14.21 8.34
N SER A 215 -23.33 13.33 7.35
CA SER A 215 -24.48 13.40 6.43
C SER A 215 -24.49 12.20 5.49
N ARG A 216 -25.66 11.55 5.37
CA ARG A 216 -25.90 10.41 4.49
C ARG A 216 -26.26 10.92 3.09
N CYS A 217 -25.52 10.48 2.08
CA CYS A 217 -26.00 10.49 0.70
C CYS A 217 -26.02 9.05 0.17
N SER A 218 -27.24 8.59 -0.08
CA SER A 218 -27.59 7.35 -0.77
C SER A 218 -27.15 7.44 -2.23
N ALA A 219 -26.30 6.52 -2.66
CA ALA A 219 -26.10 6.21 -4.07
C ALA A 219 -26.04 4.69 -4.21
N ALA A 220 -27.02 4.15 -4.95
CA ALA A 220 -27.17 2.73 -5.23
C ALA A 220 -25.91 2.17 -5.92
N ALA A 221 -25.19 1.33 -5.19
CA ALA A 221 -24.13 0.50 -5.73
C ALA A 221 -24.74 -0.82 -6.24
N ALA A 222 -24.32 -1.22 -7.44
CA ALA A 222 -24.68 -2.49 -8.05
C ALA A 222 -24.39 -3.66 -7.10
N ASP A 223 -25.34 -4.59 -7.10
CA ASP A 223 -25.43 -5.79 -6.28
C ASP A 223 -24.19 -6.68 -6.46
N VAL A 224 -23.24 -6.56 -5.54
CA VAL A 224 -22.13 -7.49 -5.35
C VAL A 224 -22.22 -7.97 -3.91
N ASP A 225 -22.39 -9.27 -3.78
CA ASP A 225 -22.67 -10.01 -2.54
C ASP A 225 -21.80 -9.52 -1.35
N PRO A 226 -22.39 -8.89 -0.31
CA PRO A 226 -21.64 -8.31 0.79
C PRO A 226 -20.83 -9.34 1.59
N VAL A 227 -21.21 -10.62 1.53
CA VAL A 227 -20.48 -11.72 2.19
C VAL A 227 -19.09 -11.91 1.58
N ARG A 228 -18.96 -11.87 0.25
CA ARG A 228 -17.66 -12.00 -0.44
C ARG A 228 -16.73 -10.81 -0.15
N LYS A 229 -17.28 -9.62 0.08
CA LYS A 229 -16.49 -8.43 0.38
C LYS A 229 -15.85 -8.51 1.77
N CYS A 230 -16.54 -9.10 2.75
CA CYS A 230 -16.02 -9.32 4.10
C CYS A 230 -14.95 -10.41 4.15
N GLU A 231 -15.15 -11.53 3.42
CA GLU A 231 -14.14 -12.58 3.27
C GLU A 231 -12.89 -12.05 2.56
N PHE A 232 -13.07 -11.28 1.49
CA PHE A 232 -11.95 -10.68 0.77
C PHE A 232 -11.12 -9.73 1.63
N HIS A 233 -11.76 -8.93 2.48
CA HIS A 233 -11.08 -8.01 3.38
C HIS A 233 -10.34 -8.74 4.52
N SER A 234 -10.90 -9.84 5.04
CA SER A 234 -10.26 -10.66 6.06
C SER A 234 -9.08 -11.47 5.49
N GLU A 235 -9.19 -11.92 4.24
CA GLU A 235 -8.11 -12.58 3.49
C GLU A 235 -6.94 -11.63 3.19
N LEU A 236 -7.23 -10.41 2.73
CA LEU A 236 -6.21 -9.39 2.52
C LEU A 236 -5.48 -9.08 3.82
N ARG A 237 -6.21 -8.94 4.93
CA ARG A 237 -5.61 -8.75 6.26
C ARG A 237 -4.77 -9.96 6.68
N SER A 238 -5.28 -11.18 6.52
CA SER A 238 -4.58 -12.41 6.92
C SER A 238 -3.27 -12.63 6.14
N ALA A 239 -3.32 -12.51 4.82
CA ALA A 239 -2.14 -12.61 3.96
C ALA A 239 -1.13 -11.50 4.26
N PHE A 240 -1.60 -10.27 4.48
CA PHE A 240 -0.72 -9.16 4.85
C PHE A 240 -0.05 -9.39 6.22
N VAL A 241 -0.78 -9.88 7.21
CA VAL A 241 -0.23 -10.28 8.52
C VAL A 241 0.81 -11.41 8.36
N ALA A 242 0.58 -12.37 7.46
CA ALA A 242 1.55 -13.43 7.17
C ALA A 242 2.87 -12.88 6.61
N ILE A 243 2.81 -11.94 5.65
CA ILE A 243 3.98 -11.23 5.11
C ILE A 243 4.79 -10.56 6.24
N VAL A 244 4.09 -9.79 7.08
CA VAL A 244 4.72 -9.01 8.17
C VAL A 244 5.35 -9.94 9.21
N ASN A 245 4.71 -11.06 9.54
CA ASN A 245 5.19 -11.99 10.56
C ASN A 245 6.39 -12.84 10.11
N LYS A 246 6.50 -13.23 8.84
CA LYS A 246 7.63 -14.03 8.32
C LYS A 246 8.98 -13.35 8.51
N LYS A 247 9.06 -12.02 8.32
CA LYS A 247 10.30 -11.26 8.51
C LYS A 247 10.70 -11.14 9.99
N ARG A 248 9.75 -11.25 10.92
CA ARG A 248 10.03 -11.34 12.37
C ARG A 248 10.73 -12.66 12.72
N GLY A 249 10.41 -13.76 12.03
CA GLY A 249 11.09 -15.05 12.18
C GLY A 249 12.53 -15.05 11.66
N ILE A 250 12.80 -14.33 10.56
CA ILE A 250 14.13 -14.25 9.95
C ILE A 250 15.09 -13.36 10.78
N LYS A 251 14.60 -12.28 11.40
CA LYS A 251 15.42 -11.41 12.27
C LYS A 251 15.83 -12.05 13.62
N ARG A 252 15.21 -13.16 14.04
CA ARG A 252 15.56 -13.88 15.29
C ARG A 252 16.61 -14.99 15.12
N ARG A 253 17.15 -15.20 13.91
CA ARG A 253 18.23 -16.17 13.64
C ARG A 253 19.48 -15.51 13.05
N LEU A 254 19.98 -14.47 13.71
CA LEU A 254 21.40 -14.12 13.55
C LEU A 254 22.20 -15.01 14.53
N PRO A 255 23.19 -15.79 14.04
CA PRO A 255 24.06 -16.54 14.93
C PRO A 255 24.84 -15.55 15.80
N GLN A 256 24.82 -15.74 17.11
CA GLN A 256 25.79 -15.12 18.00
C GLN A 256 27.18 -15.62 17.59
N ALA A 257 27.88 -14.81 16.78
CA ALA A 257 29.31 -14.98 16.56
C ALA A 257 30.02 -14.69 17.89
N GLY A 258 30.98 -15.56 18.21
CA GLY A 258 31.51 -15.76 19.54
C GLY A 258 32.21 -14.54 20.15
N ARG A 259 32.23 -14.56 21.48
CA ARG A 259 33.17 -13.82 22.31
C ARG A 259 33.90 -14.82 23.20
N ASP A 260 35.19 -14.91 22.94
CA ASP A 260 36.30 -14.97 23.88
C ASP A 260 36.24 -15.97 25.04
N GLU A 261 37.09 -17.00 25.00
CA GLU A 261 37.90 -17.38 26.17
C GLU A 261 39.32 -17.75 25.73
N GLU A 262 40.19 -16.75 25.81
CA GLU A 262 41.65 -16.88 25.79
C GLU A 262 42.10 -17.32 27.19
N HIS A 263 42.41 -18.60 27.36
CA HIS A 263 42.91 -19.14 28.61
C HIS A 263 44.44 -19.29 28.53
N ASP A 264 45.13 -18.26 29.00
CA ASP A 264 46.55 -18.23 29.33
C ASP A 264 46.81 -19.21 30.49
N ASN A 265 47.73 -20.17 30.33
CA ASN A 265 48.22 -20.98 31.45
C ASN A 265 49.72 -21.28 31.30
N LYS A 266 50.51 -20.38 31.89
CA LYS A 266 51.90 -20.59 32.30
C LYS A 266 52.00 -21.61 33.43
N LYS A 267 52.90 -22.59 33.30
CA LYS A 267 53.73 -23.24 34.36
C LYS A 267 54.78 -24.08 33.61
N GLY A 268 56.09 -23.80 33.71
CA GLY A 268 56.94 -23.96 34.90
C GLY A 268 57.74 -25.27 34.71
N HIS A 269 58.99 -25.23 34.23
CA HIS A 269 60.25 -25.25 35.01
C HIS A 269 60.59 -26.59 35.70
N GLN A 270 61.88 -26.95 35.62
CA GLN A 270 62.62 -28.11 36.19
C GLN A 270 62.52 -29.40 35.35
N GLY A 271 63.60 -30.10 35.00
CA GLY A 271 65.00 -30.08 35.42
C GLY A 271 65.53 -31.52 35.42
N LEU A 272 66.74 -31.70 34.88
CA LEU A 272 67.57 -32.92 34.80
C LEU A 272 67.20 -33.96 33.73
#